data_AF-A0A7S2VM42-F1
#
_entry.id   AF-A0A7S2VM42-F1
#
_cell.length_a   1.000
_cell.length_b   1.000
_cell.length_c   1.000
_cell.angle_alpha   90.00
_cell.angle_beta   90.00
_cell.angle_gamma   90.00
#
_symmetry.space_group_name_H-M   'P 1'
#
loop_
_entity.id
_entity.type
_entity.pdbx_description
1 polymer ?
#
loop_
_entity_poly.entity_id
_entity_poly.type
_entity_poly.pdbx_seq_one_letter_code
_entity_poly.pdbx_strand_id
1 'polypeptide(L)'
;AAARPHGRRAQAALSAPLPRGAMSATHEDMLMYTAQLRAQAGAKEKLSLLEQFGPRDTDMSIGEALDEVATTMQTDKFWVDLAKPIAGAREALEAEETPASRARAAELLRAASKQVTTLKHYFKIEQRILDAAAALLEDGAQEAGLATLLPGVRTTRCPDTEAALAKGAEDENKRRDKAMQAAEGPWEFTETQDKTEVTVTFPVPADTQKADIKVTFRGQALTVKVRGHQLQPAVVDGELAGKIDPDGSAWTLEGSGAGRKL
;
A
#
# COMPACT_ATOMS: atom_id res chain seq x y z
N ALA A 1 31.08 70.80 19.91
CA ALA A 1 29.86 70.22 19.30
C ALA A 1 30.27 68.99 18.49
N ALA A 2 30.02 67.80 19.04
CA ALA A 2 30.18 66.52 18.36
C ALA A 2 29.08 65.60 18.89
N ALA A 3 28.17 65.16 18.02
CA ALA A 3 27.14 64.18 18.35
C ALA A 3 26.97 63.24 17.16
N ARG A 4 27.37 61.98 17.34
CA ARG A 4 27.13 60.87 16.41
C ARG A 4 25.76 60.26 16.72
N PRO A 5 24.91 59.94 15.74
CA PRO A 5 23.72 59.13 15.98
C PRO A 5 24.07 57.63 15.88
N HIS A 6 23.62 56.91 16.91
CA HIS A 6 23.68 55.46 17.02
C HIS A 6 22.76 54.76 16.01
N GLY A 7 23.33 53.88 15.20
CA GLY A 7 22.57 52.94 14.38
C GLY A 7 21.95 51.84 15.25
N ARG A 8 20.61 51.83 15.36
CA ARG A 8 19.83 50.68 15.80
C ARG A 8 19.43 49.86 14.58
N ARG A 9 20.11 48.73 14.34
CA ARG A 9 19.64 47.67 13.44
C ARG A 9 18.97 46.61 14.32
N ALA A 10 17.65 46.70 14.45
CA ALA A 10 16.86 45.70 15.16
C ALA A 10 16.85 44.40 14.35
N GLN A 11 17.11 43.30 15.05
CA GLN A 11 17.02 41.93 14.57
C GLN A 11 15.59 41.62 14.10
N ALA A 12 15.42 41.39 12.80
CA ALA A 12 14.29 40.63 12.29
C ALA A 12 14.65 39.14 12.39
N ALA A 13 14.37 38.54 13.55
CA ALA A 13 14.43 37.11 13.71
C ALA A 13 13.27 36.48 12.92
N LEU A 14 13.65 35.66 11.96
CA LEU A 14 12.79 34.82 11.14
C LEU A 14 11.94 33.89 12.02
N SER A 15 10.66 34.21 12.19
CA SER A 15 9.65 33.20 12.52
C SER A 15 9.41 32.34 11.28
N ALA A 16 10.23 31.31 11.10
CA ALA A 16 9.93 30.26 10.14
C ALA A 16 8.68 29.49 10.66
N PRO A 17 7.64 29.31 9.83
CA PRO A 17 6.52 28.45 10.20
C PRO A 17 7.02 27.02 10.41
N LEU A 18 6.72 26.46 11.59
CA LEU A 18 7.00 25.06 11.88
C LEU A 18 6.35 24.17 10.79
N PRO A 19 7.06 23.15 10.28
CA PRO A 19 6.47 22.21 9.34
C PRO A 19 5.27 21.54 10.01
N ARG A 20 4.08 21.69 9.43
CA ARG A 20 2.87 20.95 9.80
C ARG A 20 3.09 19.48 9.43
N GLY A 21 3.79 18.76 10.29
CA GLY A 21 4.19 17.37 10.06
C GLY A 21 3.61 16.43 11.10
N ALA A 22 2.29 16.26 11.09
CA ALA A 22 1.57 15.09 11.59
C ALA A 22 0.10 15.30 11.24
N MET A 23 -0.36 14.64 10.17
CA MET A 23 -1.79 14.59 9.84
C MET A 23 -2.49 13.88 11.01
N SER A 24 -3.21 14.64 11.85
CA SER A 24 -4.05 14.04 12.88
C SER A 24 -5.21 13.35 12.18
N ALA A 25 -5.08 12.04 11.96
CA ALA A 25 -6.21 11.21 11.53
C ALA A 25 -7.32 11.36 12.58
N THR A 26 -8.52 11.70 12.13
CA THR A 26 -9.65 11.82 13.05
C THR A 26 -10.06 10.43 13.54
N HIS A 27 -10.81 10.37 14.64
CA HIS A 27 -11.38 9.10 15.12
C HIS A 27 -12.27 8.44 14.06
N GLU A 28 -13.00 9.25 13.27
CA GLU A 28 -13.83 8.79 12.17
C GLU A 28 -12.97 8.16 11.05
N ASP A 29 -11.85 8.79 10.69
CA ASP A 29 -10.90 8.23 9.72
C ASP A 29 -10.35 6.87 10.18
N MET A 30 -10.04 6.74 11.49
CA MET A 30 -9.59 5.46 12.05
C MET A 30 -10.68 4.38 12.01
N LEU A 31 -11.94 4.72 12.30
CA LEU A 31 -13.05 3.78 12.20
C LEU A 31 -13.31 3.32 10.76
N MET A 32 -13.29 4.25 9.81
CA MET A 32 -13.45 3.94 8.39
C MET A 32 -12.32 3.04 7.89
N TYR A 33 -11.08 3.36 8.26
CA TYR A 33 -9.91 2.57 7.89
C TYR A 33 -9.96 1.14 8.49
N THR A 34 -10.33 1.01 9.76
CA THR A 34 -10.48 -0.32 10.37
C THR A 34 -11.61 -1.15 9.77
N ALA A 35 -12.73 -0.52 9.39
CA ALA A 35 -13.80 -1.20 8.66
C ALA A 35 -13.33 -1.69 7.29
N GLN A 36 -12.57 -0.87 6.56
CA GLN A 36 -11.97 -1.23 5.27
C GLN A 36 -11.01 -2.42 5.40
N LEU A 37 -10.13 -2.43 6.41
CA LEU A 37 -9.20 -3.54 6.63
C LEU A 37 -9.93 -4.85 6.95
N ARG A 38 -11.03 -4.81 7.72
CA ARG A 38 -11.85 -6.00 8.00
C ARG A 38 -12.53 -6.52 6.74
N ALA A 39 -13.09 -5.62 5.92
CA ALA A 39 -13.69 -5.98 4.64
C ALA A 39 -12.66 -6.66 3.71
N GLN A 40 -11.45 -6.12 3.64
CA GLN A 40 -10.36 -6.70 2.85
C GLN A 40 -9.94 -8.09 3.36
N ALA A 41 -9.82 -8.27 4.68
CA ALA A 41 -9.46 -9.56 5.27
C ALA A 41 -10.53 -10.63 4.95
N GLY A 42 -11.81 -10.28 5.12
CA GLY A 42 -12.92 -11.18 4.77
C GLY A 42 -12.98 -11.48 3.26
N ALA A 43 -12.70 -10.50 2.41
CA ALA A 43 -12.64 -10.70 0.96
C ALA A 43 -11.50 -11.66 0.56
N LYS A 44 -10.32 -11.53 1.17
CA LYS A 44 -9.19 -12.45 0.94
C LYS A 44 -9.49 -13.88 1.39
N GLU A 45 -10.14 -14.05 2.55
CA GLU A 45 -10.56 -15.37 3.02
C GLU A 45 -11.56 -16.02 2.06
N LYS A 46 -12.58 -15.28 1.62
CA LYS A 46 -13.53 -15.74 0.59
C LYS A 46 -12.83 -16.08 -0.72
N LEU A 47 -11.87 -15.27 -1.15
CA LEU A 47 -11.13 -15.51 -2.39
C LEU A 47 -10.32 -16.80 -2.33
N SER A 48 -9.64 -17.05 -1.20
CA SER A 48 -8.89 -18.27 -0.93
C SER A 48 -9.79 -19.52 -0.90
N LEU A 49 -10.98 -19.42 -0.31
CA LEU A 49 -11.96 -20.51 -0.36
C LEU A 49 -12.40 -20.79 -1.81
N LEU A 50 -12.68 -19.75 -2.60
CA LEU A 50 -13.05 -19.93 -4.00
C LEU A 50 -11.93 -20.58 -4.84
N GLU A 51 -10.67 -20.24 -4.60
CA GLU A 51 -9.52 -20.90 -5.23
C GLU A 51 -9.45 -22.40 -4.89
N GLN A 52 -9.82 -22.77 -3.65
CA GLN A 52 -9.83 -24.16 -3.21
C GLN A 52 -10.88 -25.01 -3.95
N PHE A 53 -12.05 -24.43 -4.28
CA PHE A 53 -13.13 -25.13 -4.96
C PHE A 53 -13.00 -25.17 -6.49
N GLY A 54 -12.04 -24.42 -7.05
CA GLY A 54 -11.84 -24.32 -8.48
C GLY A 54 -12.95 -23.53 -9.20
N PRO A 55 -12.93 -23.49 -10.54
CA PRO A 55 -13.92 -22.76 -11.31
C PRO A 55 -15.31 -23.39 -11.13
N ARG A 56 -16.29 -22.57 -10.73
CA ARG A 56 -17.70 -22.98 -10.64
C ARG A 56 -18.18 -23.55 -11.97
N ASP A 57 -18.91 -24.67 -11.91
CA ASP A 57 -19.52 -25.34 -13.05
C ASP A 57 -21.02 -25.06 -13.20
N THR A 58 -21.69 -24.61 -12.12
CA THR A 58 -23.11 -24.24 -12.09
C THR A 58 -23.37 -22.82 -12.59
N ASP A 59 -24.57 -22.59 -13.14
CA ASP A 59 -25.03 -21.23 -13.44
C ASP A 59 -25.17 -20.42 -12.14
N MET A 60 -24.93 -19.11 -12.23
CA MET A 60 -24.84 -18.21 -11.09
C MET A 60 -25.99 -17.22 -11.13
N SER A 61 -26.68 -17.02 -10.01
CA SER A 61 -27.67 -15.94 -9.92
C SER A 61 -27.00 -14.57 -10.08
N ILE A 62 -27.75 -13.54 -10.47
CA ILE A 62 -27.23 -12.16 -10.52
C ILE A 62 -26.69 -11.73 -9.16
N GLY A 63 -27.38 -12.08 -8.07
CA GLY A 63 -26.92 -11.76 -6.71
C GLY A 63 -25.55 -12.33 -6.41
N GLU A 64 -25.35 -13.62 -6.69
CA GLU A 64 -24.04 -14.27 -6.52
C GLU A 64 -22.95 -13.69 -7.43
N ALA A 65 -23.30 -13.32 -8.67
CA ALA A 65 -22.36 -12.70 -9.60
C ALA A 65 -21.90 -11.32 -9.09
N LEU A 66 -22.82 -10.51 -8.57
CA LEU A 66 -22.50 -9.22 -7.95
C LEU A 66 -21.65 -9.40 -6.69
N ASP A 67 -21.94 -10.41 -5.87
CA ASP A 67 -21.14 -10.74 -4.68
C ASP A 67 -19.72 -11.18 -5.05
N GLU A 68 -19.56 -11.96 -6.12
CA GLU A 68 -18.24 -12.37 -6.62
C GLU A 68 -17.43 -11.17 -7.15
N VAL A 69 -18.06 -10.29 -7.94
CA VAL A 69 -17.41 -9.06 -8.43
C VAL A 69 -17.01 -8.15 -7.28
N ALA A 70 -17.93 -7.90 -6.34
CA ALA A 70 -17.66 -7.05 -5.17
C ALA A 70 -16.52 -7.64 -4.32
N THR A 71 -16.54 -8.95 -4.06
CA THR A 71 -15.47 -9.64 -3.31
C THR A 71 -14.13 -9.50 -4.01
N THR A 72 -14.10 -9.71 -5.33
CA THR A 72 -12.88 -9.58 -6.15
C THR A 72 -12.30 -8.18 -6.04
N MET A 73 -13.11 -7.14 -6.20
CA MET A 73 -12.68 -5.74 -6.06
C MET A 73 -12.25 -5.37 -4.63
N GLN A 74 -12.85 -5.97 -3.60
CA GLN A 74 -12.49 -5.69 -2.20
C GLN A 74 -11.14 -6.27 -1.78
N THR A 75 -10.57 -7.22 -2.54
CA THR A 75 -9.26 -7.80 -2.20
C THR A 75 -8.11 -6.81 -2.34
N ASP A 76 -8.26 -5.82 -3.23
CA ASP A 76 -7.30 -4.76 -3.48
C ASP A 76 -7.80 -3.43 -2.88
N LYS A 77 -6.93 -2.78 -2.11
CA LYS A 77 -7.23 -1.48 -1.51
C LYS A 77 -7.52 -0.39 -2.54
N PHE A 78 -6.99 -0.53 -3.76
CA PHE A 78 -7.18 0.41 -4.85
C PHE A 78 -8.59 0.33 -5.44
N TRP A 79 -9.20 -0.87 -5.42
CA TRP A 79 -10.49 -1.13 -6.05
C TRP A 79 -11.67 -1.17 -5.07
N VAL A 80 -11.42 -1.11 -3.76
CA VAL A 80 -12.47 -1.20 -2.72
C VAL A 80 -13.60 -0.17 -2.90
N ASP A 81 -13.29 1.02 -3.41
CA ASP A 81 -14.30 2.07 -3.63
C ASP A 81 -15.25 1.73 -4.78
N LEU A 82 -14.79 0.95 -5.77
CA LEU A 82 -15.63 0.45 -6.86
C LEU A 82 -16.61 -0.62 -6.37
N ALA A 83 -16.25 -1.36 -5.32
CA ALA A 83 -17.11 -2.40 -4.76
C ALA A 83 -18.30 -1.83 -3.97
N LYS A 84 -18.20 -0.59 -3.45
CA LYS A 84 -19.25 0.05 -2.64
C LYS A 84 -20.60 0.15 -3.38
N PRO A 85 -20.69 0.71 -4.60
CA PRO A 85 -21.97 0.76 -5.31
C PRO A 85 -22.50 -0.64 -5.63
N ILE A 86 -21.64 -1.63 -5.88
CA ILE A 86 -22.05 -3.02 -6.14
C ILE A 86 -22.66 -3.65 -4.89
N ALA A 87 -22.01 -3.50 -3.73
CA ALA A 87 -22.53 -3.96 -2.45
C ALA A 87 -23.85 -3.25 -2.08
N GLY A 88 -23.95 -1.94 -2.33
CA GLY A 88 -25.20 -1.19 -2.11
C GLY A 88 -26.33 -1.65 -3.04
N ALA A 89 -26.02 -2.05 -4.28
CA ALA A 89 -27.00 -2.65 -5.18
C ALA A 89 -27.48 -3.99 -4.66
N ARG A 90 -26.57 -4.83 -4.13
CA ARG A 90 -26.92 -6.11 -3.51
C ARG A 90 -27.83 -5.92 -2.30
N GLU A 91 -27.46 -5.02 -1.38
CA GLU A 91 -28.25 -4.69 -0.19
C GLU A 91 -29.65 -4.20 -0.57
N ALA A 92 -29.77 -3.34 -1.59
CA ALA A 92 -31.06 -2.88 -2.08
C ALA A 92 -31.95 -4.04 -2.58
N LEU A 93 -31.37 -5.03 -3.26
CA LEU A 93 -32.09 -6.21 -3.74
C LEU A 93 -32.46 -7.19 -2.61
N GLU A 94 -31.65 -7.28 -1.54
CA GLU A 94 -31.95 -8.15 -0.39
C GLU A 94 -33.00 -7.57 0.55
N ALA A 95 -33.05 -6.23 0.70
CA ALA A 95 -33.94 -5.59 1.65
C ALA A 95 -35.42 -5.76 1.27
N GLU A 96 -35.78 -5.44 0.03
CA GLU A 96 -37.16 -5.53 -0.46
C GLU A 96 -37.17 -5.79 -1.97
N GLU A 97 -38.03 -6.69 -2.46
CA GLU A 97 -38.22 -6.90 -3.91
C GLU A 97 -39.27 -5.94 -4.50
N THR A 98 -39.07 -4.64 -4.33
CA THR A 98 -39.94 -3.62 -4.90
C THR A 98 -39.40 -3.08 -6.23
N PRO A 99 -40.25 -2.55 -7.13
CA PRO A 99 -39.76 -1.85 -8.32
C PRO A 99 -38.79 -0.71 -8.00
N ALA A 100 -38.98 -0.04 -6.85
CA ALA A 100 -38.13 1.05 -6.40
C ALA A 100 -36.72 0.57 -5.98
N SER A 101 -36.62 -0.56 -5.27
CA SER A 101 -35.32 -1.12 -4.87
C SER A 101 -34.53 -1.62 -6.09
N ARG A 102 -35.20 -2.25 -7.06
CA ARG A 102 -34.60 -2.66 -8.33
C ARG A 102 -34.07 -1.48 -9.14
N ALA A 103 -34.85 -0.39 -9.23
CA ALA A 103 -34.41 0.84 -9.89
C ALA A 103 -33.17 1.44 -9.21
N ARG A 104 -33.15 1.47 -7.87
CA ARG A 104 -31.99 1.93 -7.10
C ARG A 104 -30.76 1.03 -7.32
N ALA A 105 -30.95 -0.29 -7.33
CA ALA A 105 -29.88 -1.23 -7.60
C ALA A 105 -29.31 -1.02 -9.01
N ALA A 106 -30.17 -0.87 -10.03
CA ALA A 106 -29.74 -0.57 -11.39
C ALA A 106 -28.93 0.73 -11.47
N GLU A 107 -29.38 1.81 -10.83
CA GLU A 107 -28.65 3.09 -10.78
C GLU A 107 -27.23 2.92 -10.21
N LEU A 108 -27.11 2.18 -9.09
CA LEU A 108 -25.82 1.91 -8.46
C LEU A 108 -24.90 1.07 -9.36
N LEU A 109 -25.44 0.05 -10.05
CA LEU A 109 -24.68 -0.76 -11.00
C LEU A 109 -24.20 0.05 -12.20
N ARG A 110 -25.02 0.96 -12.73
CA ARG A 110 -24.62 1.91 -13.79
C ARG A 110 -23.51 2.83 -13.32
N ALA A 111 -23.60 3.34 -12.09
CA ALA A 111 -22.55 4.16 -11.49
C ALA A 111 -21.22 3.39 -11.37
N ALA A 112 -21.27 2.14 -10.90
CA ALA A 112 -20.11 1.25 -10.84
C ALA A 112 -19.50 0.99 -12.22
N SER A 113 -20.33 0.63 -13.21
CA SER A 113 -19.89 0.38 -14.60
C SER A 113 -19.19 1.60 -15.22
N LYS A 114 -19.71 2.81 -14.97
CA LYS A 114 -19.08 4.06 -15.42
C LYS A 114 -17.71 4.29 -14.79
N GLN A 115 -17.54 3.98 -13.51
CA GLN A 115 -16.25 4.05 -12.84
C GLN A 115 -15.27 3.04 -13.43
N VAL A 116 -15.70 1.79 -13.65
CA VAL A 116 -14.90 0.74 -14.29
C VAL A 116 -14.46 1.14 -15.70
N THR A 117 -15.34 1.73 -16.49
CA THR A 117 -15.02 2.22 -17.85
C THR A 117 -13.86 3.22 -17.86
N THR A 118 -13.78 4.06 -16.82
CA THR A 118 -12.75 5.10 -16.68
C THR A 118 -11.36 4.49 -16.49
N LEU A 119 -11.30 3.27 -15.96
CA LEU A 119 -10.06 2.58 -15.60
C LEU A 119 -9.38 1.87 -16.76
N LYS A 120 -9.90 2.01 -17.99
CA LYS A 120 -9.34 1.56 -19.28
C LYS A 120 -8.53 0.24 -19.21
N HIS A 121 -9.08 -0.81 -19.82
CA HIS A 121 -8.48 -2.14 -20.01
C HIS A 121 -8.65 -3.15 -18.86
N TYR A 122 -9.12 -2.75 -17.68
CA TYR A 122 -9.42 -3.66 -16.57
C TYR A 122 -10.91 -4.00 -16.48
N PHE A 123 -11.23 -5.16 -15.89
CA PHE A 123 -12.59 -5.55 -15.50
C PHE A 123 -13.64 -5.55 -16.63
N LYS A 124 -13.26 -5.94 -17.87
CA LYS A 124 -14.19 -5.89 -19.01
C LYS A 124 -15.37 -6.85 -18.86
N ILE A 125 -15.14 -8.02 -18.27
CA ILE A 125 -16.21 -9.01 -18.08
C ILE A 125 -17.16 -8.51 -16.99
N GLU A 126 -16.61 -8.04 -15.88
CA GLU A 126 -17.34 -7.46 -14.76
C GLU A 126 -18.13 -6.24 -15.21
N GLN A 127 -17.57 -5.36 -16.04
CA GLN A 127 -18.32 -4.26 -16.64
C GLN A 127 -19.54 -4.77 -17.43
N ARG A 128 -19.36 -5.77 -18.29
CA ARG A 128 -20.46 -6.36 -19.07
C ARG A 128 -21.52 -6.97 -18.15
N ILE A 129 -21.11 -7.60 -17.05
CA ILE A 129 -22.01 -8.16 -16.03
C ILE A 129 -22.81 -7.03 -15.37
N LEU A 130 -22.15 -5.96 -14.95
CA LEU A 130 -22.80 -4.80 -14.32
C LEU A 130 -23.81 -4.13 -15.27
N ASP A 131 -23.43 -3.93 -16.53
CA ASP A 131 -24.31 -3.35 -17.55
C ASP A 131 -25.52 -4.26 -17.86
N ALA A 132 -25.29 -5.57 -17.97
CA ALA A 132 -26.34 -6.54 -18.25
C ALA A 132 -27.30 -6.70 -17.06
N ALA A 133 -26.77 -6.76 -15.84
CA ALA A 133 -27.57 -6.81 -14.62
C ALA A 133 -28.39 -5.52 -14.43
N ALA A 134 -27.81 -4.35 -14.68
CA ALA A 134 -28.54 -3.08 -14.61
C ALA A 134 -29.69 -3.04 -15.61
N ALA A 135 -29.45 -3.41 -16.88
CA ALA A 135 -30.49 -3.46 -17.90
C ALA A 135 -31.62 -4.43 -17.54
N LEU A 136 -31.29 -5.61 -17.00
CA LEU A 136 -32.29 -6.58 -16.59
C LEU A 136 -33.19 -6.06 -15.46
N LEU A 137 -32.60 -5.36 -14.49
CA LEU A 137 -33.35 -4.74 -13.39
C LEU A 137 -34.24 -3.60 -13.86
N GLU A 138 -33.79 -2.82 -14.86
CA GLU A 138 -34.56 -1.75 -15.51
C GLU A 138 -35.79 -2.31 -16.26
N ASP A 139 -35.63 -3.46 -16.93
CA ASP A 139 -36.70 -4.13 -17.67
C ASP A 139 -37.72 -4.85 -16.75
N GLY A 140 -37.44 -4.94 -15.45
CA GLY A 140 -38.31 -5.60 -14.47
C GLY A 140 -38.35 -7.12 -14.58
N ALA A 141 -37.47 -7.73 -15.37
CA ALA A 141 -37.40 -9.18 -15.50
C ALA A 141 -37.02 -9.82 -14.15
N GLN A 142 -37.61 -10.98 -13.87
CA GLN A 142 -37.25 -11.80 -12.70
C GLN A 142 -36.07 -12.71 -13.03
N GLU A 143 -35.27 -12.99 -11.99
CA GLU A 143 -34.20 -13.98 -11.89
C GLU A 143 -33.70 -14.56 -13.22
N ALA A 144 -32.70 -13.90 -13.81
CA ALA A 144 -31.87 -14.54 -14.82
C ALA A 144 -30.56 -15.01 -14.19
N GLY A 145 -30.10 -16.18 -14.63
CA GLY A 145 -28.74 -16.61 -14.37
C GLY A 145 -27.73 -15.85 -15.22
N LEU A 146 -26.46 -15.90 -14.81
CA LEU A 146 -25.33 -15.30 -15.50
C LEU A 146 -25.21 -15.83 -16.94
N ALA A 147 -25.49 -17.12 -17.16
CA ALA A 147 -25.47 -17.73 -18.48
C ALA A 147 -26.53 -17.11 -19.44
N THR A 148 -27.66 -16.66 -18.89
CA THR A 148 -28.71 -15.96 -19.66
C THR A 148 -28.27 -14.54 -20.03
N LEU A 149 -27.63 -13.84 -19.10
CA LEU A 149 -27.13 -12.48 -19.32
C LEU A 149 -25.94 -12.45 -20.29
N LEU A 150 -25.02 -13.41 -20.13
CA LEU A 150 -23.78 -13.48 -20.89
C LEU A 150 -23.52 -14.94 -21.29
N PRO A 151 -24.03 -15.37 -22.46
CA PRO A 151 -23.85 -16.72 -22.96
C PRO A 151 -22.36 -17.11 -22.98
N GLY A 152 -22.04 -18.23 -22.32
CA GLY A 152 -20.68 -18.76 -22.22
C GLY A 152 -19.84 -18.22 -21.06
N VAL A 153 -20.36 -17.26 -20.28
CA VAL A 153 -19.70 -16.76 -19.07
C VAL A 153 -20.24 -17.52 -17.85
N ARG A 154 -19.37 -18.24 -17.15
CA ARG A 154 -19.71 -19.03 -15.96
C ARG A 154 -19.16 -18.47 -14.64
N THR A 155 -18.15 -17.61 -14.74
CA THR A 155 -17.55 -16.93 -13.60
C THR A 155 -17.35 -15.47 -13.97
N THR A 156 -17.40 -14.60 -12.97
CA THR A 156 -17.08 -13.19 -13.14
C THR A 156 -15.57 -12.96 -13.19
N ARG A 157 -14.77 -13.97 -12.78
CA ARG A 157 -13.31 -13.92 -12.83
C ARG A 157 -12.80 -14.17 -14.23
N CYS A 158 -12.16 -13.15 -14.80
CA CYS A 158 -11.45 -13.29 -16.05
C CYS A 158 -9.93 -13.27 -15.83
N PRO A 159 -9.13 -13.98 -16.67
CA PRO A 159 -7.68 -13.97 -16.57
C PRO A 159 -7.08 -12.55 -16.57
N ASP A 160 -7.71 -11.62 -17.28
CA ASP A 160 -7.29 -10.22 -17.32
C ASP A 160 -7.43 -9.54 -15.94
N THR A 161 -8.51 -9.83 -15.21
CA THR A 161 -8.75 -9.31 -13.85
C THR A 161 -7.77 -9.91 -12.85
N GLU A 162 -7.53 -11.22 -12.91
CA GLU A 162 -6.55 -11.88 -12.05
C GLU A 162 -5.14 -11.33 -12.29
N ALA A 163 -4.75 -11.14 -13.56
CA ALA A 163 -3.48 -10.52 -13.92
C ALA A 163 -3.37 -9.08 -13.42
N ALA A 164 -4.47 -8.32 -13.46
CA ALA A 164 -4.51 -6.94 -12.95
C ALA A 164 -4.32 -6.86 -11.44
N LEU A 165 -5.00 -7.74 -10.69
CA LEU A 165 -4.88 -7.85 -9.24
C LEU A 165 -3.48 -8.30 -8.84
N ALA A 166 -2.92 -9.30 -9.52
CA ALA A 166 -1.55 -9.76 -9.30
C ALA A 166 -0.53 -8.62 -9.52
N LYS A 167 -0.69 -7.86 -10.60
CA LYS A 167 0.16 -6.70 -10.88
C LYS A 167 0.02 -5.60 -9.83
N GLY A 168 -1.20 -5.32 -9.38
CA GLY A 168 -1.47 -4.36 -8.30
C GLY A 168 -0.74 -4.73 -7.00
N ALA A 169 -0.81 -6.02 -6.62
CA ALA A 169 -0.12 -6.55 -5.44
C ALA A 169 1.42 -6.48 -5.57
N GLU A 170 1.97 -6.79 -6.76
CA GLU A 170 3.41 -6.64 -7.02
C GLU A 170 3.87 -5.19 -6.93
N ASP A 171 3.13 -4.26 -7.53
CA ASP A 171 3.46 -2.84 -7.51
C ASP A 171 3.37 -2.26 -6.09
N GLU A 172 2.41 -2.73 -5.29
CA GLU A 172 2.31 -2.37 -3.87
C GLU A 172 3.50 -2.90 -3.07
N ASN A 173 3.86 -4.18 -3.23
CA ASN A 173 5.04 -4.74 -2.57
C ASN A 173 6.31 -3.99 -2.97
N LYS A 174 6.52 -3.72 -4.26
CA LYS A 174 7.66 -2.90 -4.73
C LYS A 174 7.67 -1.51 -4.11
N ARG A 175 6.51 -0.87 -3.96
CA ARG A 175 6.41 0.44 -3.29
C ARG A 175 6.72 0.34 -1.80
N ARG A 176 6.26 -0.73 -1.13
CA ARG A 176 6.53 -0.98 0.29
C ARG A 176 8.01 -1.26 0.53
N ASP A 177 8.62 -2.10 -0.30
CA ASP A 177 10.04 -2.42 -0.25
C ASP A 177 10.88 -1.18 -0.52
N LYS A 178 10.50 -0.37 -1.53
CA LYS A 178 11.18 0.91 -1.80
C LYS A 178 11.00 1.91 -0.64
N ALA A 179 9.83 1.94 0.00
CA ALA A 179 9.58 2.81 1.16
C ALA A 179 10.32 2.33 2.41
N MET A 180 10.40 1.02 2.65
CA MET A 180 11.23 0.42 3.68
C MET A 180 12.70 0.72 3.42
N GLN A 181 13.20 0.48 2.22
CA GLN A 181 14.59 0.77 1.84
C GLN A 181 14.91 2.27 1.95
N ALA A 182 13.95 3.15 1.65
CA ALA A 182 14.12 4.59 1.85
C ALA A 182 14.13 4.98 3.34
N ALA A 183 13.36 4.29 4.19
CA ALA A 183 13.32 4.51 5.64
C ALA A 183 14.52 3.89 6.36
N GLU A 184 15.02 2.78 5.83
CA GLU A 184 16.18 2.02 6.30
C GLU A 184 17.49 2.65 5.85
N GLY A 185 17.54 3.83 5.24
CA GLY A 185 18.80 4.52 4.95
C GLY A 185 19.72 3.80 3.94
N PRO A 186 20.92 4.34 3.68
CA PRO A 186 21.84 3.83 2.66
C PRO A 186 22.70 2.66 3.15
N TRP A 187 22.19 1.79 4.04
CA TRP A 187 22.94 0.63 4.53
C TRP A 187 22.54 -0.66 3.82
N GLU A 188 23.53 -1.51 3.60
CA GLU A 188 23.38 -2.87 3.10
C GLU A 188 23.68 -3.86 4.22
N PHE A 189 22.81 -4.84 4.40
CA PHE A 189 22.99 -5.94 5.35
C PHE A 189 23.35 -7.21 4.59
N THR A 190 24.47 -7.83 4.96
CA THR A 190 24.88 -9.13 4.44
C THR A 190 25.00 -10.11 5.62
N GLU A 191 24.14 -11.12 5.65
CA GLU A 191 24.21 -12.20 6.64
C GLU A 191 25.03 -13.36 6.05
N THR A 192 25.95 -13.92 6.83
CA THR A 192 26.70 -15.11 6.42
C THR A 192 25.79 -16.34 6.37
N GLN A 193 26.15 -17.35 5.56
CA GLN A 193 25.31 -18.54 5.32
C GLN A 193 25.00 -19.34 6.60
N ASP A 194 25.86 -19.24 7.60
CA ASP A 194 25.73 -19.88 8.92
C ASP A 194 24.95 -19.02 9.94
N LYS A 195 24.53 -17.79 9.57
CA LYS A 195 23.77 -16.85 10.41
C LYS A 195 24.47 -16.47 11.72
N THR A 196 25.80 -16.61 11.76
CA THR A 196 26.60 -16.28 12.94
C THR A 196 27.09 -14.84 12.90
N GLU A 197 27.24 -14.27 11.70
CA GLU A 197 27.80 -12.94 11.47
C GLU A 197 26.87 -12.10 10.57
N VAL A 198 26.72 -10.82 10.95
CA VAL A 198 25.98 -9.83 10.17
C VAL A 198 26.93 -8.70 9.83
N THR A 199 27.13 -8.45 8.53
CA THR A 199 27.91 -7.33 8.03
C THR A 199 26.97 -6.18 7.65
N VAL A 200 27.25 -4.98 8.19
CA VAL A 200 26.53 -3.75 7.85
C VAL A 200 27.47 -2.83 7.10
N THR A 201 27.16 -2.53 5.84
CA THR A 201 27.97 -1.66 4.98
C THR A 201 27.20 -0.38 4.68
N PHE A 202 27.85 0.77 4.78
CA PHE A 202 27.26 2.04 4.36
C PHE A 202 28.33 2.96 3.77
N PRO A 203 27.98 3.80 2.78
CA PRO A 203 28.93 4.69 2.15
C PRO A 203 29.31 5.84 3.08
N VAL A 204 30.58 6.27 3.01
CA VAL A 204 31.10 7.45 3.71
C VAL A 204 31.76 8.41 2.71
N PRO A 205 31.85 9.71 3.01
CA PRO A 205 32.58 10.67 2.19
C PRO A 205 34.02 10.22 1.90
N ALA A 206 34.54 10.52 0.70
CA ALA A 206 35.84 10.03 0.23
C ALA A 206 37.04 10.57 1.05
N ASP A 207 36.86 11.68 1.74
CA ASP A 207 37.84 12.32 2.63
C ASP A 207 37.78 11.79 4.08
N THR A 208 36.86 10.86 4.39
CA THR A 208 36.71 10.29 5.73
C THR A 208 37.97 9.52 6.14
N GLN A 209 38.55 9.89 7.29
CA GLN A 209 39.66 9.16 7.89
C GLN A 209 39.18 8.27 9.05
N LYS A 210 40.01 7.29 9.47
CA LYS A 210 39.70 6.45 10.63
C LYS A 210 39.43 7.27 11.90
N ALA A 211 40.12 8.39 12.08
CA ALA A 211 39.94 9.29 13.22
C ALA A 211 38.58 9.99 13.24
N ASP A 212 37.89 10.07 12.10
CA ASP A 212 36.58 10.71 11.96
C ASP A 212 35.42 9.74 12.28
N ILE A 213 35.72 8.46 12.49
CA ILE A 213 34.75 7.41 12.71
C ILE A 213 34.79 6.97 14.17
N LYS A 214 33.64 6.98 14.82
CA LYS A 214 33.43 6.41 16.15
C LYS A 214 32.33 5.37 16.09
N VAL A 215 32.71 4.10 16.22
CA VAL A 215 31.79 2.95 16.31
C VAL A 215 31.69 2.52 17.77
N THR A 216 30.47 2.36 18.27
CA THR A 216 30.19 1.82 19.60
C THR A 216 29.31 0.59 19.45
N PHE A 217 29.87 -0.58 19.81
CA PHE A 217 29.09 -1.81 19.96
C PHE A 217 28.57 -1.90 21.40
N ARG A 218 27.30 -2.28 21.56
CA ARG A 218 26.69 -2.65 22.84
C ARG A 218 25.96 -3.96 22.65
N GLY A 219 25.70 -4.67 23.74
CA GLY A 219 25.10 -5.99 23.70
C GLY A 219 23.78 -6.09 22.92
N GLN A 220 23.06 -5.00 22.66
CA GLN A 220 21.89 -4.97 21.79
C GLN A 220 21.75 -3.64 21.02
N ALA A 221 22.84 -2.90 20.80
CA ALA A 221 22.76 -1.62 20.10
C ALA A 221 24.05 -1.31 19.33
N LEU A 222 23.90 -0.61 18.20
CA LEU A 222 24.99 -0.15 17.36
C LEU A 222 24.86 1.36 17.17
N THR A 223 25.92 2.09 17.53
CA THR A 223 26.02 3.53 17.24
C THR A 223 27.26 3.81 16.40
N VAL A 224 27.06 4.38 15.21
CA VAL A 224 28.12 4.82 14.30
C VAL A 224 28.02 6.33 14.12
N LYS A 225 29.11 7.04 14.44
CA LYS A 225 29.24 8.48 14.19
C LYS A 225 30.38 8.71 13.21
N VAL A 226 30.09 9.44 12.14
CA VAL A 226 31.08 9.82 11.12
C VAL A 226 31.08 11.34 11.00
N ARG A 227 32.25 11.95 11.18
CA ARG A 227 32.42 13.39 11.03
C ARG A 227 32.22 13.80 9.56
N GLY A 228 31.43 14.84 9.31
CA GLY A 228 31.15 15.35 7.96
C GLY A 228 30.08 14.56 7.18
N HIS A 229 29.49 13.52 7.76
CA HIS A 229 28.43 12.76 7.11
C HIS A 229 27.10 13.55 7.02
N GLN A 230 26.32 13.31 5.96
CA GLN A 230 25.04 14.00 5.75
C GLN A 230 23.97 13.65 6.82
N LEU A 231 24.12 12.48 7.44
CA LEU A 231 23.19 11.93 8.44
C LEU A 231 23.64 12.20 9.90
N GLN A 232 24.33 13.30 10.17
CA GLN A 232 24.66 13.68 11.55
C GLN A 232 23.38 13.97 12.38
N PRO A 233 23.37 13.67 13.70
CA PRO A 233 24.52 13.47 14.59
C PRO A 233 25.10 12.04 14.67
N ALA A 234 24.39 11.04 14.17
CA ALA A 234 24.85 9.66 14.11
C ALA A 234 24.33 9.02 12.82
N VAL A 235 25.24 8.38 12.09
CA VAL A 235 24.92 7.69 10.83
C VAL A 235 24.02 6.50 11.14
N VAL A 236 24.38 5.72 12.15
CA VAL A 236 23.56 4.64 12.69
C VAL A 236 23.40 4.89 14.18
N ASP A 237 22.17 4.86 14.68
CA ASP A 237 21.88 4.87 16.11
C ASP A 237 20.59 4.08 16.36
N GLY A 238 20.73 2.80 16.71
CA GLY A 238 19.59 1.91 16.81
C GLY A 238 19.84 0.68 17.68
N GLU A 239 18.73 0.09 18.14
CA GLU A 239 18.71 -1.20 18.81
C GLU A 239 18.74 -2.33 17.78
N LEU A 240 19.51 -3.38 18.09
CA LEU A 240 19.62 -4.57 17.25
C LEU A 240 18.50 -5.56 17.60
N ALA A 241 18.04 -6.31 16.58
CA ALA A 241 17.01 -7.33 16.76
C ALA A 241 17.42 -8.46 17.72
N GLY A 242 18.73 -8.68 17.88
CA GLY A 242 19.32 -9.69 18.75
C GLY A 242 20.48 -9.17 19.56
N LYS A 243 20.93 -9.98 20.52
CA LYS A 243 22.13 -9.66 21.30
C LYS A 243 23.39 -9.96 20.49
N ILE A 244 24.37 -9.09 20.59
CA ILE A 244 25.71 -9.27 20.00
C ILE A 244 26.76 -9.42 21.10
N ASP A 245 27.89 -10.03 20.75
CA ASP A 245 29.11 -9.98 21.54
C ASP A 245 29.90 -8.71 21.15
N PRO A 246 29.94 -7.66 22.00
CA PRO A 246 30.65 -6.43 21.66
C PRO A 246 32.16 -6.63 21.53
N ASP A 247 32.73 -7.62 22.24
CA ASP A 247 34.17 -7.89 22.22
C ASP A 247 34.57 -8.71 20.98
N GLY A 248 33.66 -9.53 20.47
CA GLY A 248 33.80 -10.24 19.19
C GLY A 248 33.46 -9.40 17.95
N SER A 249 32.93 -8.19 18.12
CA SER A 249 32.53 -7.31 17.01
C SER A 249 33.70 -6.44 16.53
N ALA A 250 33.83 -6.28 15.21
CA ALA A 250 34.85 -5.45 14.60
C ALA A 250 34.25 -4.52 13.54
N TRP A 251 34.97 -3.45 13.21
CA TRP A 251 34.66 -2.58 12.09
C TRP A 251 35.89 -2.29 11.25
N THR A 252 35.70 -2.11 9.96
CA THR A 252 36.74 -1.75 9.00
C THR A 252 36.28 -0.55 8.19
N LEU A 253 37.25 0.24 7.70
CA LEU A 253 36.99 1.33 6.77
C LEU A 253 37.54 0.93 5.40
N GLU A 254 36.66 0.49 4.51
CA GLU A 254 36.99 0.14 3.14
C GLU A 254 36.87 1.34 2.21
N GLY A 255 37.48 1.25 1.04
CA GLY A 255 37.45 2.35 0.07
C GLY A 255 38.36 2.07 -1.11
N SER A 256 37.79 2.22 -2.29
CA SER A 256 38.42 2.01 -3.58
C SER A 256 38.47 3.35 -4.35
N GLY A 257 39.58 3.61 -5.05
CA GLY A 257 39.73 4.77 -5.93
C GLY A 257 40.96 5.66 -5.66
N ALA A 258 41.40 6.38 -6.70
CA ALA A 258 42.62 7.20 -6.71
C ALA A 258 42.59 8.45 -5.81
N GLY A 259 41.42 8.81 -5.26
CA GLY A 259 41.25 9.99 -4.40
C GLY A 259 41.50 9.75 -2.91
N ARG A 260 41.81 8.51 -2.50
CA ARG A 260 41.92 8.15 -1.08
C ARG A 260 43.28 8.54 -0.51
N LYS A 261 43.28 9.36 0.54
CA LYS A 261 44.44 9.59 1.40
C LYS A 261 44.36 8.58 2.55
N LEU A 262 45.12 7.48 2.44
CA LEU A 262 45.29 6.49 3.53
C LEU A 262 46.22 7.03 4.62
#